data_AF-A0A5P1EZ27-F1
#
_entry.id   AF-A0A5P1EZ27-F1
#
_cell.length_a   1.000
_cell.length_b   1.000
_cell.length_c   1.000
_cell.angle_alpha   90.00
_cell.angle_beta   90.00
_cell.angle_gamma   90.00
#
_symmetry.space_group_name_H-M   'P 1'
#
loop_
_entity.id
_entity.type
_entity.pdbx_description
1 polymer ?
#
loop_
_entity_poly.entity_id
_entity_poly.type
_entity_poly.pdbx_seq_one_letter_code
_entity_poly.pdbx_strand_id
1 'polypeptide(L)'
;MVQGKIEVLLVGAKGLENNDYLKDMDTYAILKFCSQEQRSSIASGKGVEPEWNENFVFTVSNNVSGFKIRLMDSDSGNEDDFVGEVEISLEALFDEGSLPPTVYNVVKDEEYKGEIKVGFTFTPEVLRIKLYLR
;
A
#
# COMPACT_ATOMS: atom_id res chain seq x y z
N MET A 1 15.93 -11.25 13.97
CA MET A 1 15.60 -11.30 12.53
C MET A 1 14.10 -11.43 12.43
N VAL A 2 13.42 -10.44 11.84
CA VAL A 2 11.97 -10.46 11.69
C VAL A 2 11.66 -11.26 10.42
N GLN A 3 10.90 -12.34 10.58
CA GLN A 3 10.39 -13.17 9.50
C GLN A 3 8.90 -13.36 9.73
N GLY A 4 8.12 -13.36 8.66
CA GLY A 4 6.67 -13.43 8.79
C GLY A 4 5.96 -12.91 7.55
N LYS A 5 4.68 -12.61 7.72
CA LYS A 5 3.80 -12.08 6.68
C LYS A 5 3.25 -10.73 7.10
N ILE A 6 3.20 -9.79 6.16
CA ILE A 6 2.45 -8.55 6.30
C ILE A 6 1.20 -8.68 5.45
N GLU A 7 0.05 -8.54 6.08
CA GLU A 7 -1.24 -8.37 5.42
C GLU A 7 -1.54 -6.87 5.33
N VAL A 8 -1.93 -6.41 4.15
CA VAL A 8 -2.18 -5.00 3.85
C VAL A 8 -3.61 -4.86 3.39
N LEU A 9 -4.39 -4.03 4.08
CA LEU A 9 -5.74 -3.65 3.67
C LEU A 9 -5.68 -2.28 3.00
N LEU A 10 -5.75 -2.25 1.68
CA LEU A 10 -5.89 -1.03 0.89
C LEU A 10 -7.36 -0.62 0.89
N VAL A 11 -7.70 0.49 1.55
CA VAL A 11 -9.10 0.90 1.70
C VAL A 11 -9.53 1.80 0.56
N GLY A 12 -8.90 2.97 0.44
CA GLY A 12 -9.31 4.02 -0.49
C GLY A 12 -8.40 5.23 -0.38
N ALA A 13 -8.58 6.20 -1.28
CA ALA A 13 -7.93 7.49 -1.22
C ALA A 13 -8.97 8.61 -1.30
N LYS A 14 -8.60 9.81 -0.88
CA LYS A 14 -9.48 10.98 -0.86
C LYS A 14 -8.73 12.25 -1.22
N GLY A 15 -9.46 13.19 -1.80
CA GLY A 15 -8.94 14.50 -2.16
C GLY A 15 -7.75 14.42 -3.10
N LEU A 16 -7.73 13.40 -3.97
CA LEU A 16 -6.67 13.28 -4.97
C LEU A 16 -6.75 14.50 -5.89
N GLU A 17 -5.67 15.28 -5.94
CA GLU A 17 -5.67 16.50 -6.75
C GLU A 17 -5.73 16.12 -8.23
N ASN A 18 -6.84 16.46 -8.86
CA ASN A 18 -7.02 16.30 -10.29
C ASN A 18 -7.04 17.71 -10.91
N ASN A 19 -6.06 17.99 -11.78
CA ASN A 19 -6.01 19.25 -12.53
C ASN A 19 -7.20 19.40 -13.50
N ASP A 20 -7.85 18.29 -13.87
CA ASP A 20 -9.00 18.28 -14.75
C ASP A 20 -10.26 17.84 -13.98
N TYR A 21 -10.96 18.84 -13.43
CA TYR A 21 -12.30 18.70 -12.90
C TYR A 21 -13.18 17.89 -13.87
N LEU A 22 -13.50 16.63 -13.51
CA LEU A 22 -14.45 15.72 -14.16
C LEU A 22 -13.93 14.71 -15.22
N LYS A 23 -12.64 14.36 -15.26
CA LYS A 23 -12.21 13.13 -15.97
C LYS A 23 -12.41 11.92 -15.06
N ASP A 24 -13.13 10.90 -15.55
CA ASP A 24 -13.22 9.58 -14.90
C ASP A 24 -11.77 9.03 -14.78
N MET A 25 -11.23 8.98 -13.57
CA MET A 25 -9.92 8.37 -13.29
C MET A 25 -10.11 6.89 -13.02
N ASP A 26 -9.42 6.05 -13.78
CA ASP A 26 -9.32 4.60 -13.57
C ASP A 26 -8.08 4.32 -12.68
N THR A 27 -8.13 4.83 -11.45
CA THR A 27 -6.99 4.78 -10.53
C THR A 27 -6.71 3.36 -10.03
N TYR A 28 -5.45 2.98 -10.01
CA TYR A 28 -4.97 1.76 -9.35
C TYR A 28 -3.72 2.03 -8.51
N ALA A 29 -3.45 1.15 -7.56
CA ALA A 29 -2.30 1.23 -6.67
C ALA A 29 -1.25 0.16 -7.03
N ILE A 30 0.02 0.54 -6.95
CA ILE A 30 1.18 -0.36 -6.97
C ILE A 30 1.76 -0.38 -5.57
N LEU A 31 1.64 -1.52 -4.89
CA LEU A 31 2.15 -1.76 -3.54
C LEU A 31 3.50 -2.46 -3.65
N LYS A 32 4.52 -1.87 -3.03
CA LYS A 32 5.90 -2.37 -3.09
C LYS A 32 6.49 -2.53 -1.70
N PHE A 33 7.06 -3.71 -1.46
CA PHE A 33 7.77 -4.04 -0.24
C PHE A 33 9.00 -4.87 -0.57
N CYS A 34 10.19 -4.33 -0.29
CA CYS A 34 11.47 -4.92 -0.70
C CYS A 34 11.48 -5.22 -2.22
N SER A 35 11.66 -6.49 -2.61
CA SER A 35 11.65 -6.94 -4.00
C SER A 35 10.27 -7.39 -4.50
N GLN A 36 9.24 -7.35 -3.64
CA GLN A 36 7.87 -7.75 -4.00
C GLN A 36 7.09 -6.53 -4.45
N GLU A 37 6.34 -6.68 -5.53
CA GLU A 37 5.44 -5.66 -6.08
C GLU A 37 4.10 -6.34 -6.42
N GLN A 38 3.00 -5.72 -6.03
CA GLN A 38 1.64 -6.16 -6.33
C GLN A 38 0.81 -4.97 -6.80
N ARG A 39 -0.04 -5.19 -7.80
CA ARG A 39 -0.93 -4.18 -8.37
C ARG A 39 -2.36 -4.46 -7.90
N SER A 40 -3.07 -3.43 -7.49
CA SER A 40 -4.50 -3.53 -7.20
C SER A 40 -5.35 -3.65 -8.46
N SER A 41 -6.61 -3.98 -8.25
CA SER A 41 -7.68 -3.67 -9.20
C SER A 41 -7.78 -2.16 -9.48
N ILE A 42 -8.45 -1.80 -10.58
CA ILE A 42 -8.92 -0.42 -10.79
C ILE A 42 -9.96 -0.15 -9.72
N ALA A 43 -9.82 0.99 -9.04
CA ALA A 43 -10.69 1.38 -7.93
C ALA A 43 -12.15 1.48 -8.37
N SER A 44 -13.04 1.14 -7.45
CA SER A 44 -14.42 1.58 -7.53
C SER A 44 -14.53 3.01 -7.00
N GLY A 45 -15.45 3.81 -7.51
CA GLY A 45 -15.51 5.25 -7.18
C GLY A 45 -14.90 6.09 -8.29
N LYS A 46 -15.52 7.23 -8.57
CA LYS A 46 -15.18 8.10 -9.70
C LYS A 46 -14.47 9.35 -9.21
N GLY A 47 -13.45 9.77 -9.95
CA GLY A 47 -12.75 11.03 -9.71
C GLY A 47 -11.78 10.94 -8.53
N VAL A 48 -11.98 11.79 -7.52
CA VAL A 48 -10.96 12.11 -6.50
C VAL A 48 -11.03 11.27 -5.22
N GLU A 49 -11.96 10.30 -5.16
CA GLU A 49 -12.18 9.42 -4.01
C GLU A 49 -12.26 7.93 -4.43
N PRO A 50 -11.17 7.32 -4.93
CA PRO A 50 -11.14 5.90 -5.28
C PRO A 50 -11.21 4.99 -4.05
N GLU A 51 -11.91 3.87 -4.17
CA GLU A 51 -12.10 2.84 -3.16
C GLU A 51 -11.73 1.45 -3.71
N TRP A 52 -10.87 0.73 -2.99
CA TRP A 52 -10.43 -0.62 -3.33
C TRP A 52 -10.97 -1.68 -2.38
N ASN A 53 -10.88 -1.44 -1.08
CA ASN A 53 -11.16 -2.45 -0.04
C ASN A 53 -10.51 -3.82 -0.33
N GLU A 54 -9.26 -3.79 -0.80
CA GLU A 54 -8.52 -4.94 -1.32
C GLU A 54 -7.41 -5.38 -0.34
N ASN A 55 -7.17 -6.68 -0.24
CA ASN A 55 -6.17 -7.25 0.68
C ASN A 55 -4.98 -7.82 -0.09
N PHE A 56 -3.78 -7.53 0.40
CA PHE A 56 -2.50 -8.02 -0.15
C PHE A 56 -1.68 -8.71 0.93
N VAL A 57 -0.82 -9.64 0.53
CA VAL A 57 0.09 -10.34 1.45
C VAL A 57 1.51 -10.26 0.94
N PHE A 58 2.42 -9.83 1.81
CA PHE A 58 3.86 -9.73 1.53
C PHE A 58 4.66 -10.56 2.53
N THR A 59 5.76 -11.16 2.07
CA THR A 59 6.66 -11.92 2.94
C THR A 59 7.79 -11.02 3.47
N VAL A 60 8.09 -11.09 4.76
CA VAL A 60 9.22 -10.39 5.39
C VAL A 60 10.40 -11.33 5.52
N SER A 61 11.54 -10.99 4.92
CA SER A 61 12.78 -11.75 4.98
C SER A 61 13.97 -10.86 5.31
N ASN A 62 14.35 -10.82 6.60
CA ASN A 62 15.57 -10.26 7.19
C ASN A 62 15.95 -8.79 6.89
N ASN A 63 15.39 -8.14 5.88
CA ASN A 63 15.67 -6.76 5.50
C ASN A 63 14.35 -6.01 5.40
N VAL A 64 14.09 -5.16 6.39
CA VAL A 64 12.88 -4.34 6.45
C VAL A 64 13.20 -3.00 5.84
N SER A 65 12.53 -2.67 4.74
CA SER A 65 12.51 -1.33 4.15
C SER A 65 11.13 -0.70 4.38
N GLY A 66 10.97 0.59 4.06
CA GLY A 66 9.66 1.23 4.03
C GLY A 66 8.70 0.52 3.06
N PHE A 67 7.41 0.59 3.35
CA PHE A 67 6.36 0.12 2.46
C PHE A 67 5.95 1.26 1.53
N LYS A 68 6.05 1.08 0.22
CA LYS A 68 5.74 2.13 -0.75
C LYS A 68 4.43 1.81 -1.48
N ILE A 69 3.56 2.81 -1.61
CA ILE A 69 2.35 2.73 -2.44
C ILE A 69 2.42 3.85 -3.47
N ARG A 70 2.31 3.49 -4.75
CA ARG A 70 2.21 4.44 -5.86
C ARG A 70 0.81 4.39 -6.44
N LEU A 71 0.19 5.54 -6.65
CA LEU A 71 -1.09 5.68 -7.32
C LEU A 71 -0.85 6.06 -8.78
N MET A 72 -1.53 5.34 -9.67
CA MET A 72 -1.47 5.49 -11.11
C MET A 72 -2.88 5.65 -11.65
N ASP A 73 -3.06 6.45 -12.69
CA ASP A 73 -4.31 6.56 -13.45
C ASP A 73 -4.16 5.84 -14.79
N SER A 74 -5.04 4.88 -15.06
CA SER A 74 -4.98 4.05 -16.27
C SER A 74 -5.65 4.76 -17.44
N ASP A 75 -4.87 5.28 -18.37
CA ASP A 75 -5.39 5.92 -19.58
C ASP A 75 -5.42 4.94 -20.75
N SER A 76 -6.62 4.70 -21.30
CA SER A 76 -6.79 3.79 -22.44
C SER A 76 -6.09 4.32 -23.70
N GLY A 77 -4.85 3.89 -23.94
CA GLY A 77 -4.09 4.13 -25.17
C GLY A 77 -2.82 4.97 -25.03
N ASN A 78 -2.49 5.45 -23.83
CA ASN A 78 -1.25 6.17 -23.50
C ASN A 78 -0.51 5.47 -22.35
N GLU A 79 0.67 6.00 -21.96
CA GLU A 79 1.32 5.60 -20.71
C GLU A 79 0.46 6.02 -19.52
N ASP A 80 0.36 5.16 -18.50
CA ASP A 80 -0.40 5.45 -17.29
C ASP A 80 0.18 6.67 -16.53
N ASP A 81 -0.70 7.54 -16.06
CA ASP A 81 -0.31 8.78 -15.40
C ASP A 81 0.03 8.55 -13.94
N PHE A 82 1.21 9.01 -13.50
CA PHE A 82 1.58 8.98 -12.10
C PHE A 82 0.80 10.04 -11.30
N VAL A 83 0.00 9.61 -10.34
CA VAL A 83 -0.84 10.48 -9.50
C VAL A 83 -0.08 10.96 -8.26
N GLY A 84 0.65 10.05 -7.62
CA GLY A 84 1.45 10.33 -6.43
C GLY A 84 1.84 9.06 -5.68
N GLU A 85 2.64 9.21 -4.64
CA GLU A 85 3.11 8.09 -3.83
C GLU A 85 3.14 8.39 -2.34
N VAL A 86 3.25 7.32 -1.56
CA VAL A 86 3.51 7.40 -0.12
C VAL A 86 4.52 6.32 0.25
N GLU A 87 5.38 6.65 1.22
CA GLU A 87 6.27 5.70 1.87
C GLU A 87 5.95 5.63 3.37
N ILE A 88 5.69 4.42 3.86
CA ILE A 88 5.18 4.15 5.20
C ILE A 88 6.24 3.38 5.97
N SER A 89 6.65 3.90 7.12
CA SER A 89 7.51 3.16 8.05
C SER A 89 6.71 2.02 8.69
N LEU A 90 7.31 0.83 8.69
CA LEU A 90 6.71 -0.37 9.29
C LEU A 90 7.23 -0.66 10.71
N GLU A 91 8.03 0.24 11.29
CA GLU A 91 8.61 0.06 12.64
C GLU A 91 7.51 -0.18 13.67
N ALA A 92 6.51 0.72 13.74
CA ALA A 92 5.37 0.58 14.64
C ALA A 92 4.56 -0.70 14.39
N LEU A 93 4.48 -1.18 13.14
CA LEU A 93 3.79 -2.43 12.83
C LEU A 93 4.49 -3.64 13.48
N PHE A 94 5.82 -3.67 13.51
CA PHE A 94 6.54 -4.78 14.11
C PHE A 94 6.49 -4.77 15.64
N ASP A 95 6.32 -3.59 16.25
CA ASP A 95 6.17 -3.44 17.69
C ASP A 95 4.73 -3.75 18.15
N GLU A 96 3.73 -3.26 17.42
CA GLU A 96 2.30 -3.37 17.80
C GLU A 96 1.60 -4.62 17.22
N GLY A 97 2.17 -5.21 16.16
CA GLY A 97 1.62 -6.38 15.45
C GLY A 97 0.47 -6.04 14.49
N SER A 98 -0.24 -4.94 14.68
CA SER A 98 -1.28 -4.47 13.76
C SER A 98 -1.40 -2.95 13.82
N LEU A 99 -1.51 -2.32 12.65
CA LEU A 99 -1.86 -0.92 12.50
C LEU A 99 -3.27 -0.87 11.88
N PRO A 100 -4.25 -0.23 12.55
CA PRO A 100 -5.59 -0.10 11.99
C PRO A 100 -5.53 0.75 10.70
N PRO A 101 -6.59 0.70 9.86
CA PRO A 101 -6.69 1.55 8.68
C PRO A 101 -6.46 3.03 9.00
N THR A 102 -5.28 3.53 8.63
CA THR A 102 -4.77 4.86 8.96
C THR A 102 -4.56 5.65 7.68
N VAL A 103 -4.72 6.96 7.77
CA VAL A 103 -4.59 7.90 6.64
C VAL A 103 -3.15 8.37 6.53
N TYR A 104 -2.63 8.38 5.31
CA TYR A 104 -1.29 8.85 4.98
C TYR A 104 -1.33 9.83 3.80
N ASN A 105 -0.45 10.81 3.81
CA ASN A 105 -0.36 11.81 2.75
C ASN A 105 0.21 11.18 1.47
N VAL A 106 -0.46 11.42 0.35
CA VAL A 106 0.05 11.15 -0.98
C VAL A 106 0.80 12.37 -1.46
N VAL A 107 2.02 12.17 -1.97
CA VAL A 107 2.87 13.26 -2.48
C VAL A 107 3.31 13.00 -3.92
N LYS A 108 3.43 14.08 -4.70
CA LYS A 108 4.02 14.09 -6.04
C LYS A 108 4.84 15.35 -6.18
N ASP A 109 6.10 15.23 -6.60
CA ASP A 109 7.01 16.37 -6.77
C ASP A 109 7.09 17.25 -5.50
N GLU A 110 7.14 16.62 -4.33
CA GLU A 110 7.15 17.26 -2.99
C GLU A 110 5.86 18.02 -2.61
N GLU A 111 4.82 17.96 -3.45
CA GLU A 111 3.52 18.56 -3.18
C GLU A 111 2.51 17.54 -2.65
N TYR A 112 1.64 17.98 -1.74
CA TYR A 112 0.52 17.19 -1.25
C TYR A 112 -0.52 16.99 -2.37
N LYS A 113 -0.88 15.75 -2.65
CA LYS A 113 -1.86 15.37 -3.68
C LYS A 113 -3.07 14.64 -3.12
N GLY A 114 -3.33 14.72 -1.82
CA GLY A 114 -4.44 14.01 -1.18
C GLY A 114 -3.94 12.97 -0.19
N GLU A 115 -4.81 12.04 0.16
CA GLU A 115 -4.56 11.09 1.23
C GLU A 115 -5.02 9.68 0.86
N ILE A 116 -4.32 8.67 1.38
CA ILE A 116 -4.63 7.26 1.19
C ILE A 116 -4.80 6.56 2.53
N LYS A 117 -5.82 5.71 2.64
CA LYS A 117 -6.13 4.94 3.85
C LYS A 117 -5.72 3.49 3.68
N VAL A 118 -4.83 3.02 4.55
CA VAL A 118 -4.29 1.66 4.53
C VAL A 118 -4.11 1.11 5.94
N GLY A 119 -4.42 -0.17 6.13
CA GLY A 119 -4.19 -0.92 7.37
C GLY A 119 -3.13 -2.00 7.17
N PHE A 120 -2.46 -2.40 8.25
CA PHE A 120 -1.41 -3.42 8.22
C PHE A 120 -1.57 -4.41 9.36
N THR A 121 -1.26 -5.68 9.12
CA THR A 121 -1.15 -6.71 10.18
C THR A 121 0.10 -7.53 9.92
N PHE A 122 0.91 -7.73 10.96
CA PHE A 122 2.12 -8.54 10.90
C PHE A 122 1.93 -9.84 11.66
N THR A 123 2.11 -10.96 10.96
CA THR A 123 2.12 -12.30 11.54
C THR A 123 3.55 -12.85 11.52
N PRO A 124 4.23 -12.96 12.68
CA PRO A 124 5.58 -13.51 12.73
C PRO A 124 5.59 -15.01 12.38
N GLU A 125 6.63 -15.44 11.67
CA GLU A 125 6.88 -16.86 11.43
C GLU A 125 7.39 -17.50 12.72
N VAL A 126 6.58 -18.40 13.29
CA VAL A 126 6.99 -19.17 14.47
C VAL A 126 7.92 -20.30 14.02
N LEU A 127 9.22 -20.12 14.23
CA LEU A 127 10.19 -21.19 14.07
C LEU A 127 9.92 -22.27 15.12
N ARG A 128 9.25 -23.34 14.70
CA ARG A 128 8.98 -24.51 15.55
C ARG A 128 10.28 -25.31 15.68
N ILE A 129 11.07 -25.01 16.72
CA ILE A 129 12.21 -25.85 17.09
C ILE A 129 11.65 -27.20 17.54
N LYS A 130 11.74 -28.21 16.67
CA LYS A 130 11.60 -29.60 17.10
C LYS A 130 12.81 -29.91 17.97
N LEU A 131 12.65 -29.80 19.29
CA LEU A 131 13.59 -30.39 20.24
C LEU A 131 13.50 -31.91 20.05
N TYR A 132 14.39 -32.46 19.21
CA TYR A 132 14.68 -33.89 19.21
C TYR A 132 15.45 -34.18 20.50
N LEU A 133 14.72 -34.51 21.56
CA LEU A 133 15.32 -35.16 22.73
C LEU A 133 15.74 -36.58 22.29
N ARG A 134 17.04 -36.85 22.37
CA ARG A 134 17.62 -38.19 22.33
C ARG A 134 17.55 -38.83 23.70
#